data_AF-A0A1J3HI01-F1
#
_entry.id   AF-A0A1J3HI01-F1
#
_cell.length_a   1.000
_cell.length_b   1.000
_cell.length_c   1.000
_cell.angle_alpha   90.00
_cell.angle_beta   90.00
_cell.angle_gamma   90.00
#
_symmetry.space_group_name_H-M   'P 1'
#
loop_
_entity.id
_entity.type
_entity.pdbx_description
1 polymer ?
#
loop_
_entity_poly.entity_id
_entity_poly.type
_entity_poly.pdbx_seq_one_letter_code
_entity_poly.pdbx_strand_id
1 'polypeptide(L)'
;LVEKLGRLVAVSMGGNFQMEQGDLQKRWKLVSNRLKEFRKCIILPIGSLTMGLCRHRAILFKKLADYIGLPCRIARGCRYCKENHQSSCL
;
A
#
# COMPACT_ATOMS: atom_id res chain seq x y z
N LEU A 1 0.70 -4.72 -18.36
CA LEU A 1 1.73 -4.10 -17.50
C LEU A 1 1.20 -3.77 -16.11
N VAL A 2 0.08 -3.04 -16.03
CA VAL A 2 -0.62 -2.66 -14.77
C VAL A 2 -0.82 -3.84 -13.82
N GLU A 3 -1.39 -4.94 -14.31
CA GLU A 3 -1.66 -6.13 -13.48
C GLU A 3 -0.38 -6.78 -12.93
N LYS A 4 0.67 -6.90 -13.77
CA LYS A 4 1.98 -7.44 -13.34
C LYS A 4 2.59 -6.59 -12.24
N LEU A 5 2.52 -5.26 -12.36
CA LEU A 5 2.99 -4.33 -11.34
C LEU A 5 2.15 -4.45 -10.05
N GLY A 6 0.83 -4.58 -10.19
CA GLY A 6 -0.08 -4.78 -9.06
C GLY A 6 0.24 -6.06 -8.29
N ARG A 7 0.47 -7.16 -9.01
CA ARG A 7 0.88 -8.45 -8.44
C ARG A 7 2.23 -8.35 -7.73
N LEU A 8 3.21 -7.68 -8.33
CA LEU A 8 4.53 -7.45 -7.72
C LEU A 8 4.40 -6.72 -6.38
N VAL A 9 3.64 -5.62 -6.34
CA VAL A 9 3.39 -4.84 -5.13
C VAL A 9 2.62 -5.65 -4.09
N ALA A 10 1.64 -6.44 -4.53
CA ALA A 10 0.88 -7.29 -3.62
C ALA A 10 1.79 -8.32 -2.94
N VAL A 11 2.62 -9.02 -3.71
CA VAL A 11 3.56 -10.02 -3.19
C VAL A 11 4.61 -9.38 -2.27
N SER A 12 5.21 -8.25 -2.65
CA SER A 12 6.25 -7.59 -1.85
C SER A 12 5.75 -7.03 -0.52
N MET A 13 4.45 -6.73 -0.41
CA MET A 13 3.84 -6.14 0.79
C MET A 13 2.92 -7.11 1.55
N GLY A 14 3.19 -8.42 1.50
CA GLY A 14 2.51 -9.42 2.33
C GLY A 14 1.43 -10.25 1.63
N GLY A 15 1.39 -10.25 0.30
CA GLY A 15 0.55 -11.14 -0.51
C GLY A 15 -0.94 -10.78 -0.56
N ASN A 16 -1.79 -11.75 -0.89
CA ASN A 16 -3.24 -11.62 -0.76
C ASN A 16 -3.61 -11.71 0.74
N PHE A 17 -4.33 -10.71 1.23
CA PHE A 17 -4.83 -10.75 2.60
C PHE A 17 -6.19 -11.43 2.63
N GLN A 18 -6.26 -12.60 3.26
CA GLN A 18 -7.51 -13.29 3.59
C GLN A 18 -8.00 -12.98 5.01
N MET A 19 -7.26 -12.18 5.79
CA MET A 19 -7.53 -11.96 7.21
C MET A 19 -8.48 -10.79 7.44
N GLU A 20 -9.30 -10.94 8.48
CA GLU A 20 -10.23 -9.92 8.98
C GLU A 20 -9.51 -8.58 9.18
N GLN A 21 -10.23 -7.49 8.89
CA GLN A 21 -9.73 -6.12 8.78
C GLN A 21 -8.93 -5.64 10.02
N GLY A 22 -9.08 -6.30 11.18
CA GLY A 22 -8.40 -5.99 12.44
C GLY A 22 -6.98 -6.57 12.60
N ASP A 23 -6.68 -7.73 12.01
CA ASP A 23 -5.37 -8.40 12.24
C ASP A 23 -4.24 -7.79 11.42
N LEU A 24 -4.60 -7.21 10.27
CA LEU A 24 -3.62 -6.59 9.38
C LEU A 24 -2.97 -5.35 9.99
N GLN A 25 -3.76 -4.52 10.66
CA GLN A 25 -3.28 -3.32 11.32
C GLN A 25 -2.33 -3.66 12.47
N LYS A 26 -2.66 -4.69 13.27
CA LYS A 26 -1.81 -5.18 14.37
C LYS A 26 -0.47 -5.68 13.82
N ARG A 27 -0.50 -6.51 12.78
CA ARG A 27 0.70 -7.08 12.19
C ARG A 27 1.59 -6.03 11.53
N TRP A 28 0.99 -5.06 10.83
CA TRP A 28 1.71 -3.88 10.35
C TRP A 28 2.39 -3.10 11.49
N LYS A 29 1.68 -2.87 12.61
CA LYS A 29 2.24 -2.16 13.77
C LYS A 29 3.46 -2.87 14.33
N LEU A 30 3.40 -4.20 14.47
CA LEU A 30 4.53 -5.02 14.91
C LEU A 30 5.74 -4.91 13.97
N VAL A 31 5.53 -5.09 12.66
CA VAL A 31 6.62 -5.02 11.66
C VAL A 31 7.22 -3.63 11.59
N SER A 32 6.39 -2.58 11.57
CA SER A 32 6.86 -1.20 11.51
C SER A 32 7.62 -0.78 12.76
N ASN A 33 7.21 -1.21 13.95
CA ASN A 33 7.96 -0.95 15.19
C ASN A 33 9.34 -1.60 15.17
N ARG A 34 9.44 -2.87 14.76
CA ARG A 34 10.73 -3.56 14.60
C ARG A 34 11.65 -2.83 13.62
N LEU A 35 11.12 -2.37 12.49
CA LEU A 35 11.90 -1.60 11.50
C LEU A 35 12.38 -0.26 12.05
N LYS A 36 11.55 0.43 12.84
CA LYS A 36 11.93 1.70 13.48
C LYS A 36 13.02 1.50 14.52
N GLU A 37 12.91 0.45 15.33
CA GLU A 37 13.91 0.07 16.34
C GLU A 37 15.25 -0.30 15.69
N PHE A 38 15.21 -1.09 14.62
CA PHE A 38 16.39 -1.50 13.87
C PHE A 38 17.10 -0.30 13.22
N ARG A 39 16.33 0.62 12.60
CA ARG A 39 16.88 1.81 11.92
C ARG A 39 17.14 2.99 12.85
N LYS A 40 16.72 2.92 14.11
CA LYS A 40 16.71 4.04 15.07
C LYS A 40 16.07 5.31 14.48
N CYS A 41 15.01 5.15 13.68
CA CYS A 41 14.35 6.25 12.97
C CYS A 41 12.85 5.99 12.82
N ILE A 42 12.04 7.05 12.82
CA ILE A 42 10.60 6.97 12.60
C ILE A 42 10.21 6.94 11.12
N ILE A 43 11.13 7.33 10.23
CA ILE A 43 10.95 7.36 8.78
C ILE A 43 11.24 5.96 8.22
N LEU A 44 10.24 5.37 7.56
CA LEU A 44 10.36 4.05 6.95
C LEU A 44 10.30 4.18 5.42
N PRO A 45 11.38 3.85 4.69
CA PRO A 45 11.34 3.80 3.23
C PRO A 45 10.31 2.77 2.75
N ILE A 46 9.49 3.15 1.78
CA ILE A 46 8.39 2.31 1.31
C ILE A 46 8.86 0.95 0.77
N GLY A 47 10.02 0.91 0.12
CA GLY A 47 10.64 -0.31 -0.40
C GLY A 47 11.24 -1.23 0.67
N SER A 48 11.35 -0.77 1.93
CA SER A 48 11.82 -1.59 3.04
C SER A 48 10.70 -2.31 3.79
N LEU A 49 9.45 -2.09 3.39
CA LEU A 49 8.30 -2.71 4.03
C LEU A 49 8.03 -4.08 3.39
N THR A 50 8.06 -5.13 4.21
CA THR A 50 7.67 -6.49 3.81
C THR A 50 6.18 -6.76 3.98
N MET A 51 5.48 -5.87 4.68
CA MET A 51 4.04 -5.91 4.89
C MET A 51 3.47 -4.49 4.80
N GLY A 52 2.34 -4.31 4.12
CA GLY A 52 1.76 -2.99 3.92
C GLY A 52 0.24 -3.03 3.76
N LEU A 53 -0.43 -2.02 4.32
CA LEU A 53 -1.85 -1.76 4.15
C LEU A 53 -2.13 -1.23 2.73
N CYS A 54 -3.40 -1.12 2.36
CA CYS A 54 -3.83 -0.61 1.05
C CYS A 54 -3.15 0.72 0.67
N ARG A 55 -3.02 1.64 1.63
CA ARG A 55 -2.34 2.94 1.41
C ARG A 55 -0.86 2.79 1.06
N HIS A 56 -0.14 1.87 1.71
CA HIS A 56 1.29 1.65 1.44
C HIS A 56 1.47 1.01 0.06
N ARG A 57 0.60 0.06 -0.28
CA ARG A 57 0.58 -0.59 -1.59
C ARG A 57 0.32 0.43 -2.71
N ALA A 58 -0.67 1.31 -2.54
CA ALA A 58 -0.95 2.37 -3.51
C ALA A 58 0.25 3.30 -3.72
N ILE A 59 0.97 3.67 -2.65
CA ILE A 59 2.17 4.50 -2.73
C ILE A 59 3.30 3.79 -3.48
N LEU A 60 3.58 2.52 -3.14
CA LEU A 60 4.62 1.75 -3.84
C LEU A 60 4.26 1.55 -5.32
N PHE A 61 3.01 1.20 -5.61
CA PHE A 61 2.52 1.07 -6.97
C PHE A 61 2.73 2.37 -7.75
N LYS A 62 2.30 3.51 -7.21
CA LYS A 62 2.47 4.81 -7.87
C LYS A 62 3.94 5.11 -8.15
N LYS A 63 4.85 4.87 -7.18
CA LYS A 63 6.28 5.12 -7.39
C LYS A 63 6.90 4.24 -8.48
N LEU A 64 6.53 2.96 -8.52
CA LEU A 64 6.99 2.06 -9.56
C LEU A 64 6.34 2.36 -10.92
N ALA A 65 5.08 2.79 -10.93
CA ALA A 65 4.39 3.21 -12.14
C ALA A 65 5.04 4.46 -12.73
N ASP A 66 5.38 5.46 -11.90
CA ASP A 66 6.09 6.65 -12.33
C ASP A 66 7.47 6.31 -12.92
N TYR A 67 8.17 5.37 -12.31
CA TYR A 67 9.49 4.92 -12.77
C TYR A 67 9.44 4.30 -14.18
N ILE A 68 8.37 3.57 -14.50
CA ILE A 68 8.19 2.95 -15.84
C ILE A 68 7.38 3.82 -16.80
N GLY A 69 7.08 5.08 -16.45
CA GLY A 69 6.32 6.00 -17.28
C GLY A 69 4.83 5.63 -17.43
N LEU A 70 4.27 4.85 -16.51
CA LEU A 70 2.85 4.48 -16.52
C LEU A 70 1.99 5.57 -15.86
N PRO A 71 1.14 6.30 -16.61
CA PRO A 71 0.33 7.37 -16.06
C PRO A 71 -0.74 6.80 -15.12
N CYS A 72 -0.71 7.22 -13.85
CA CYS A 72 -1.74 6.90 -12.87
C CYS A 72 -1.79 7.96 -11.76
N ARG A 73 -2.84 7.95 -10.93
CA ARG A 73 -2.95 8.79 -9.73
C ARG A 73 -3.44 7.97 -8.55
N ILE A 74 -3.06 8.37 -7.33
CA ILE A 74 -3.64 7.79 -6.12
C ILE A 74 -4.97 8.50 -5.86
N ALA A 75 -6.06 7.77 -5.97
CA ALA A 75 -7.39 8.25 -5.58
C ALA A 75 -7.75 7.72 -4.19
N ARG A 76 -8.41 8.56 -3.39
CA ARG A 76 -9.07 8.15 -2.15
C ARG A 76 -10.57 8.15 -2.40
N GLY A 77 -11.25 7.05 -2.09
CA GLY A 77 -12.71 7.00 -2.19
C GLY A 77 -13.35 8.10 -1.33
N CYS A 78 -14.39 8.75 -1.86
CA CYS A 78 -15.18 9.69 -1.08
C CYS A 78 -15.91 8.96 0.06
N ARG A 79 -15.78 9.48 1.29
CA ARG A 79 -16.42 8.89 2.49
C ARG A 79 -17.95 8.88 2.44
N TYR A 80 -18.56 9.76 1.64
CA TYR A 80 -20.01 9.96 1.60
C TYR A 80 -20.67 9.37 0.36
N CYS A 81 -19.90 9.07 -0.69
CA CYS A 81 -20.42 8.46 -1.90
C CYS A 81 -20.50 6.95 -1.70
N LYS A 82 -21.71 6.38 -1.77
CA LYS A 82 -21.94 4.93 -1.68
C LYS A 82 -21.83 4.21 -3.04
N GLU A 83 -21.56 4.93 -4.12
CA GLU A 83 -21.50 4.36 -5.47
C GLU A 83 -20.17 3.64 -5.75
N ASN A 84 -20.19 2.65 -6.64
CA ASN A 84 -19.03 1.85 -7.04
C ASN A 84 -17.86 2.67 -7.63
N HIS A 85 -18.10 3.94 -7.98
CA HIS A 85 -17.11 4.90 -8.50
C HIS A 85 -16.71 5.96 -7.48
N GLN A 86 -16.49 5.60 -6.20
CA GLN A 86 -16.10 6.55 -5.15
C GLN A 86 -14.84 7.38 -5.47
N SER A 87 -13.98 6.89 -6.37
CA SER A 87 -12.79 7.59 -6.85
C SER A 87 -13.05 8.62 -7.96
N SER A 88 -14.25 8.65 -8.55
CA SER A 88 -14.63 9.59 -9.61
C SER A 88 -15.05 10.97 -9.08
N CYS A 89 -15.26 11.10 -7.77
CA CYS A 89 -15.55 12.38 -7.11
C CYS A 89 -14.28 13.24 -6.87
N LEU A 90 -13.20 12.99 -7.62
CA LEU A 90 -11.88 13.60 -7.49
C LEU A 90 -11.43 14.30 -8.77
#